data_AF-A0A8J7REQ2-F1
#
_entry.id   AF-A0A8J7REQ2-F1
#
_cell.length_a   1.000
_cell.length_b   1.000
_cell.length_c   1.000
_cell.angle_alpha   90.00
_cell.angle_beta   90.00
_cell.angle_gamma   90.00
#
_symmetry.space_group_name_H-M   'P 1'
#
loop_
_entity.id
_entity.type
_entity.pdbx_description
1 polymer ?
#
loop_
_entity_poly.entity_id
_entity_poly.type
_entity_poly.pdbx_seq_one_letter_code
_entity_poly.pdbx_strand_id
1 'polypeptide(L)'
;MASETVKKTIDDIENQIQNDSRYIELVTTVEYMVNMVVDETKKETFKRALEDAENVEDVKKLLNVIKLQIGSQGAKKFLGI
;
A
#
# COMPACT_ATOMS: atom_id res chain seq x y z
N MET A 1 -1.76 25.52 -33.73
CA MET A 1 -2.55 24.79 -32.72
C MET A 1 -1.88 23.44 -32.53
N ALA A 2 -1.53 23.04 -31.30
CA ALA A 2 -1.06 21.67 -31.06
C ALA A 2 -2.17 20.70 -31.51
N SER A 3 -1.80 19.63 -32.22
CA SER A 3 -2.73 18.60 -32.68
C SER A 3 -3.58 18.10 -31.51
N GLU A 4 -4.89 17.99 -31.68
CA GLU A 4 -5.81 17.47 -30.65
C GLU A 4 -5.41 16.07 -30.20
N THR A 5 -4.84 15.26 -31.10
CA THR A 5 -4.25 13.96 -30.79
C THR A 5 -3.10 14.08 -29.80
N VAL A 6 -2.21 15.06 -30.00
CA VAL A 6 -1.07 15.29 -29.09
C VAL A 6 -1.55 15.72 -27.71
N LYS A 7 -2.56 16.60 -27.62
CA LYS A 7 -3.15 17.00 -26.34
C LYS A 7 -3.76 15.82 -25.60
N LYS A 8 -4.58 15.02 -26.29
CA LYS A 8 -5.19 13.83 -25.70
C LYS A 8 -4.14 12.84 -25.19
N THR A 9 -3.08 12.60 -25.95
CA THR A 9 -1.99 11.72 -25.50
C THR A 9 -1.28 12.27 -24.25
N ILE A 10 -1.07 13.59 -24.17
CA ILE A 10 -0.50 14.21 -22.95
C ILE A 10 -1.44 14.00 -21.77
N ASP A 11 -2.74 14.26 -21.93
CA ASP A 11 -3.73 14.08 -20.85
C ASP A 11 -3.79 12.60 -20.38
N ASP A 12 -3.73 11.64 -21.30
CA ASP A 12 -3.72 10.21 -20.98
C ASP A 12 -2.46 9.83 -20.17
N ILE A 13 -1.28 10.37 -20.53
CA ILE A 13 -0.02 10.18 -19.79
C ILE A 13 -0.11 10.80 -18.40
N GLU A 14 -0.62 12.03 -18.27
CA GLU A 14 -0.77 12.70 -16.97
C GLU A 14 -1.70 11.91 -16.04
N ASN A 15 -2.81 11.39 -16.56
CA ASN A 15 -3.72 10.53 -15.80
C ASN A 15 -3.06 9.23 -15.36
N GLN A 16 -2.24 8.62 -16.21
CA GLN A 16 -1.49 7.42 -15.85
C GLN A 16 -0.48 7.71 -14.72
N ILE A 17 0.30 8.79 -14.84
CA ILE A 17 1.26 9.21 -13.81
C ILE A 17 0.56 9.45 -12.46
N GLN A 18 -0.61 10.10 -12.46
CA GLN A 18 -1.36 10.33 -11.22
C GLN A 18 -1.81 9.02 -10.56
N ASN A 19 -2.27 8.05 -11.35
CA ASN A 19 -2.68 6.75 -10.83
C ASN A 19 -1.49 5.96 -10.28
N ASP A 20 -0.37 5.97 -11.00
CA ASP A 20 0.86 5.31 -10.56
C ASP A 20 1.39 5.93 -9.26
N SER A 21 1.37 7.27 -9.15
CA SER A 21 1.76 7.97 -7.93
C SER A 21 0.92 7.55 -6.72
N ARG A 22 -0.40 7.39 -6.88
CA ARG A 22 -1.28 6.93 -5.80
C ARG A 22 -1.01 5.48 -5.41
N TYR A 23 -0.69 4.63 -6.39
CA TYR A 23 -0.33 3.24 -6.12
C TYR A 23 0.98 3.15 -5.34
N ILE A 24 2.01 3.90 -5.75
CA ILE A 24 3.29 3.98 -5.05
C ILE A 24 3.07 4.44 -3.60
N GLU A 25 2.31 5.52 -3.40
CA GLU A 25 2.00 6.03 -2.07
C GLU A 25 1.31 4.98 -1.18
N LEU A 26 0.38 4.22 -1.73
CA LEU A 26 -0.29 3.13 -1.03
C LEU A 26 0.70 2.02 -0.65
N VAL A 27 1.55 1.58 -1.58
CA VAL A 27 2.58 0.54 -1.32
C VAL A 27 3.54 1.00 -0.23
N THR A 28 4.11 2.21 -0.35
CA THR A 28 5.02 2.78 0.65
C THR A 28 4.35 2.91 2.02
N THR A 29 3.07 3.27 2.05
CA THR A 29 2.29 3.29 3.30
C THR A 29 2.22 1.91 3.92
N VAL A 30 1.95 0.87 3.12
CA VAL A 30 1.90 -0.50 3.62
C VAL A 30 3.27 -0.97 4.10
N GLU A 31 4.36 -0.69 3.37
CA GLU A 31 5.73 -1.01 3.81
C GLU A 31 6.06 -0.40 5.18
N TYR A 32 5.72 0.88 5.37
CA TYR A 32 5.87 1.55 6.65
C TYR A 32 5.08 0.82 7.76
N MET A 33 3.84 0.42 7.48
CA MET A 33 3.02 -0.29 8.45
C MET A 33 3.53 -1.69 8.76
N VAL A 34 4.06 -2.42 7.79
CA VAL A 34 4.72 -3.71 8.02
C VAL A 34 5.86 -3.56 9.02
N ASN A 35 6.66 -2.49 8.90
CA ASN A 35 7.75 -2.21 9.83
C ASN A 35 7.29 -1.88 11.27
N MET A 36 6.01 -1.53 11.47
CA MET A 36 5.43 -1.34 12.80
C MET A 36 4.97 -2.64 13.48
N VAL A 37 4.96 -3.78 12.78
CA VAL A 37 4.61 -5.08 13.36
C VAL A 37 5.75 -5.57 14.24
N VAL A 38 5.45 -5.85 15.52
CA VAL A 38 6.46 -6.27 16.51
C VAL A 38 6.91 -7.73 16.33
N ASP A 39 6.01 -8.59 15.88
CA ASP A 39 6.30 -10.02 15.63
C ASP A 39 7.05 -10.17 14.29
N GLU A 40 8.32 -10.57 14.35
CA GLU A 40 9.19 -10.68 13.17
C GLU A 40 8.71 -11.74 12.17
N THR A 41 8.15 -12.86 12.63
CA THR A 41 7.63 -13.89 11.71
C THR A 41 6.42 -13.38 10.93
N LYS A 42 5.52 -12.66 11.62
CA LYS A 42 4.38 -12.01 10.95
C LYS A 42 4.82 -10.88 10.03
N LYS A 43 5.83 -10.10 10.44
CA LYS A 43 6.42 -9.04 9.60
C LYS A 43 6.91 -9.60 8.27
N GLU A 44 7.70 -10.67 8.30
CA GLU A 44 8.19 -11.31 7.06
C GLU A 44 7.06 -11.90 6.21
N THR A 45 6.01 -12.40 6.84
CA THR A 45 4.81 -12.86 6.13
C THR A 45 4.12 -11.70 5.40
N PHE A 46 3.99 -10.54 6.04
CA PHE A 46 3.40 -9.37 5.41
C PHE A 46 4.28 -8.77 4.31
N LYS A 47 5.61 -8.81 4.44
CA LYS A 47 6.53 -8.40 3.37
C LYS A 47 6.33 -9.24 2.12
N ARG A 48 6.32 -10.57 2.27
CA ARG A 48 6.05 -11.48 1.14
C ARG A 48 4.68 -11.23 0.51
N ALA A 49 3.65 -11.05 1.34
CA ALA A 49 2.31 -10.74 0.82
C ALA A 49 2.25 -9.39 0.08
N LEU A 50 3.11 -8.43 0.42
CA LEU A 50 3.23 -7.17 -0.33
C LEU A 50 3.98 -7.37 -1.65
N GLU A 51 5.06 -8.17 -1.64
CA GLU A 51 5.82 -8.53 -2.84
C GLU A 51 4.96 -9.32 -3.84
N ASP A 52 4.05 -10.16 -3.35
CA ASP A 52 3.15 -10.97 -4.16
C ASP A 52 1.88 -10.20 -4.61
N ALA A 53 1.68 -8.95 -4.20
CA ALA A 53 0.49 -8.18 -4.55
C ALA A 53 0.53 -7.71 -6.02
N GLU A 54 -0.46 -8.13 -6.81
CA GLU A 54 -0.48 -7.84 -8.26
C GLU A 54 -1.21 -6.53 -8.61
N ASN A 55 -2.04 -6.01 -7.70
CA ASN A 55 -2.89 -4.87 -7.97
C ASN A 55 -3.24 -4.08 -6.70
N VAL A 56 -3.84 -2.91 -6.89
CA VAL A 56 -4.29 -1.99 -5.82
C VAL A 56 -5.19 -2.68 -4.79
N GLU A 57 -6.04 -3.61 -5.21
CA GLU A 57 -6.99 -4.28 -4.32
C GLU A 57 -6.29 -5.25 -3.37
N ASP A 58 -5.26 -5.95 -3.83
CA ASP A 58 -4.46 -6.83 -2.98
C ASP A 58 -3.69 -6.03 -1.93
N VAL A 59 -3.12 -4.89 -2.32
CA VAL A 59 -2.46 -3.97 -1.38
C VAL A 59 -3.48 -3.42 -0.35
N LYS A 60 -4.72 -3.11 -0.76
CA LYS A 60 -5.78 -2.68 0.17
C LYS A 60 -6.21 -3.77 1.15
N LYS A 61 -6.33 -5.02 0.71
CA LYS A 61 -6.60 -6.16 1.59
C LYS A 61 -5.48 -6.32 2.61
N LEU A 62 -4.23 -6.27 2.16
CA LEU A 62 -3.06 -6.35 3.02
C LEU A 62 -3.03 -5.22 4.06
N LEU A 63 -3.31 -3.98 3.64
CA LEU A 63 -3.44 -2.82 4.53
C LEU A 63 -4.46 -3.07 5.65
N ASN A 64 -5.62 -3.65 5.35
CA ASN A 64 -6.65 -3.95 6.34
C ASN A 64 -6.17 -4.99 7.37
N VAL A 65 -5.49 -6.05 6.91
CA VAL A 65 -4.98 -7.09 7.81
C VAL A 65 -3.87 -6.54 8.72
N ILE A 66 -2.96 -5.73 8.18
CA ILE A 66 -1.89 -5.11 8.97
C ILE A 66 -2.47 -4.16 10.01
N LYS A 67 -3.49 -3.36 9.67
CA LYS A 67 -4.21 -2.50 10.64
C LYS A 67 -4.74 -3.31 11.81
N LEU A 68 -5.34 -4.46 11.56
CA LEU A 68 -5.85 -5.34 12.62
C LEU A 68 -4.72 -5.90 13.49
N GLN A 69 -3.61 -6.31 12.90
CA GLN A 69 -2.43 -6.78 13.65
C GLN A 69 -1.85 -5.66 14.52
N ILE A 70 -1.71 -4.44 13.99
CA ILE A 70 -1.22 -3.26 14.72
C ILE A 70 -2.19 -2.86 15.84
N GLY A 71 -3.50 -2.88 15.57
CA GLY A 71 -4.52 -2.64 16.57
C GLY A 71 -4.46 -3.67 17.70
N SER A 72 -4.32 -4.95 17.35
CA SER A 72 -4.21 -6.05 18.32
C SER A 72 -2.96 -5.93 19.21
N GLN A 73 -1.78 -5.66 18.62
CA GLN A 73 -0.56 -5.45 19.42
C GLN A 73 -0.68 -4.21 20.33
N GLY A 74 -1.31 -3.13 19.85
CA GLY A 74 -1.54 -1.92 20.62
C GLY A 74 -2.47 -2.17 21.80
N ALA A 75 -3.59 -2.88 21.56
CA ALA A 75 -4.54 -3.26 22.59
C ALA A 75 -3.90 -4.15 23.66
N LYS A 76 -3.10 -5.16 23.26
CA LYS A 76 -2.33 -6.01 24.18
C LYS A 76 -1.41 -5.20 25.08
N LYS A 77 -0.61 -4.31 24.47
CA LYS A 77 0.30 -3.42 25.21
C LYS A 77 -0.44 -2.49 26.17
N PHE A 78 -1.59 -1.94 25.75
CA PHE A 78 -2.39 -1.05 26.58
C PHE A 78 -3.07 -1.77 27.75
N LEU A 79 -3.60 -2.97 27.51
CA LEU A 79 -4.28 -3.78 28.53
C LEU A 79 -3.31 -4.58 29.42
N GLY A 80 -2.03 -4.66 29.06
CA GLY A 80 -1.02 -5.41 29.81
C GLY A 80 -1.16 -6.93 29.67
N ILE A 81 -1.72 -7.40 28.55
CA ILE A 81 -1.95 -8.84 28.24
C ILE A 81 -1.14 -9.32 27.04
#